data_AF-A0A7R9MUR4-F1
#
_entry.id   AF-A0A7R9MUR4-F1
#
_cell.length_a   1.000
_cell.length_b   1.000
_cell.length_c   1.000
_cell.angle_alpha   90.00
_cell.angle_beta   90.00
_cell.angle_gamma   90.00
#
_symmetry.space_group_name_H-M   'P 1'
#
loop_
_entity.id
_entity.type
_entity.pdbx_description
1 polymer ?
#
loop_
_entity_poly.entity_id
_entity_poly.type
_entity_poly.pdbx_seq_one_letter_code
_entity_poly.pdbx_strand_id
1 'polypeptide(L)'
;SNTTNTSPNTTTTDRICFNVGRELYVYSYKGVKKAADLTKPVDKRVYKGTYPTCHDFNSSNISSDCVYLLVGFSAGQIQLIDPIKKEISKLYNEERLIDKTKVTCLKWLPNSANFFIVSHSSGQMYVYKEDLPCG
;
A
#
# COMPACT_ATOMS: atom_id res chain seq x y z
N SER A 1 -20.49 -36.71 22.19
CA SER A 1 -19.61 -36.94 21.02
C SER A 1 -19.25 -35.58 20.44
N ASN A 2 -18.01 -35.16 20.68
CA ASN A 2 -17.42 -33.94 20.12
C ASN A 2 -17.21 -34.09 18.62
N THR A 3 -17.49 -33.03 17.86
CA THR A 3 -16.62 -32.56 16.76
C THR A 3 -17.02 -31.14 16.34
N THR A 4 -16.40 -30.15 16.96
CA THR A 4 -16.24 -28.82 16.36
C THR A 4 -15.20 -28.93 15.26
N ASN A 5 -15.61 -28.80 14.00
CA ASN A 5 -14.69 -28.64 12.88
C ASN A 5 -14.00 -27.28 13.00
N THR A 6 -12.80 -27.26 13.57
CA THR A 6 -11.86 -26.15 13.43
C THR A 6 -11.34 -26.18 11.99
N SER A 7 -11.79 -25.23 11.17
CA SER A 7 -11.19 -24.90 9.88
C SER A 7 -9.67 -24.74 10.04
N PRO A 8 -8.86 -25.15 9.03
CA PRO A 8 -7.41 -25.01 9.13
C PRO A 8 -7.08 -23.53 9.34
N ASN A 9 -6.32 -23.24 10.40
CA ASN A 9 -5.77 -21.92 10.69
C ASN A 9 -5.03 -21.40 9.45
N THR A 10 -5.69 -20.57 8.64
CA THR A 10 -5.01 -19.73 7.66
C THR A 10 -4.27 -18.69 8.48
N THR A 11 -3.02 -18.99 8.84
CA THR A 11 -2.15 -18.01 9.48
C THR A 11 -1.87 -16.90 8.47
N THR A 12 -2.73 -15.88 8.44
CA THR A 12 -2.47 -14.65 7.72
C THR A 12 -1.16 -14.10 8.27
N THR A 13 -0.13 -14.07 7.43
CA THR A 13 1.17 -13.62 7.88
C THR A 13 1.18 -12.10 7.86
N ASP A 14 1.33 -11.48 9.02
CA ASP A 14 1.39 -10.03 9.15
C ASP A 14 2.47 -9.43 8.23
N ARG A 15 2.23 -8.21 7.80
CA ARG A 15 3.12 -7.46 6.90
C ARG A 15 3.46 -6.12 7.53
N ILE A 16 4.72 -5.72 7.41
CA ILE A 16 5.16 -4.37 7.76
C ILE A 16 5.66 -3.70 6.49
N CYS A 17 5.23 -2.45 6.28
CA CYS A 17 5.73 -1.59 5.23
C CYS A 17 6.29 -0.30 5.82
N PHE A 18 7.48 0.09 5.36
CA PHE A 18 8.10 1.37 5.70
C PHE A 18 8.91 1.90 4.51
N ASN A 19 9.07 3.22 4.46
CA ASN A 19 9.90 3.92 3.49
C ASN A 19 11.07 4.63 4.19
N VAL A 20 12.22 4.68 3.50
CA VAL A 20 13.40 5.45 3.93
C VAL A 20 13.98 6.15 2.70
N GLY A 21 13.93 7.49 2.69
CA GLY A 21 14.33 8.27 1.52
C GLY A 21 13.57 7.80 0.27
N ARG A 22 14.30 7.28 -0.72
CA ARG A 22 13.74 6.81 -2.01
C ARG A 22 13.39 5.33 -2.03
N GLU A 23 13.57 4.63 -0.92
CA GLU A 23 13.34 3.19 -0.83
C GLU A 23 12.02 2.90 -0.10
N LEU A 24 11.32 1.87 -0.54
CA LEU A 24 10.15 1.28 0.12
C LEU A 24 10.42 -0.20 0.36
N TYR A 25 10.13 -0.64 1.57
CA TYR A 25 10.34 -2.01 2.01
C TYR A 25 9.02 -2.64 2.48
N VAL A 26 8.81 -3.91 2.14
CA VAL A 26 7.75 -4.74 2.70
C VAL A 26 8.37 -6.02 3.23
N TYR A 27 8.10 -6.34 4.50
CA TYR A 27 8.58 -7.56 5.16
C TYR A 27 7.43 -8.36 5.75
N SER A 28 7.65 -9.66 5.91
CA SER A 28 6.82 -10.49 6.80
C SER A 28 7.12 -10.14 8.25
N TYR A 29 6.08 -9.84 9.02
CA TYR A 29 6.19 -9.61 10.47
C TYR A 29 5.81 -10.88 11.23
N LYS A 30 6.66 -11.28 12.18
CA LYS A 30 6.49 -12.50 12.99
C LYS A 30 6.36 -12.18 14.48
N GLY A 31 5.80 -11.01 14.79
CA GLY A 31 5.70 -10.49 16.15
C GLY A 31 7.04 -10.02 16.73
N VAL A 32 7.01 -9.62 18.00
CA VAL A 32 8.20 -9.10 18.72
C VAL A 32 9.20 -10.18 19.12
N LYS A 33 8.81 -11.46 19.05
CA LYS A 33 9.64 -12.59 19.52
C LYS A 33 10.63 -13.10 18.48
N LYS A 34 10.43 -12.76 17.19
CA LYS A 34 11.25 -13.26 16.10
C LYS A 34 11.60 -12.12 15.15
N ALA A 35 12.89 -11.77 15.10
CA ALA A 35 13.39 -10.78 14.18
C ALA A 35 13.09 -11.21 12.73
N ALA A 36 12.71 -10.25 11.89
CA ALA A 36 12.64 -10.45 10.46
C ALA A 36 14.07 -10.56 9.89
N ASP A 37 14.26 -11.44 8.92
CA ASP A 37 15.50 -11.48 8.13
C ASP A 37 15.51 -10.26 7.20
N LEU A 38 16.21 -9.20 7.62
CA LEU A 38 16.26 -7.94 6.88
C LEU A 38 16.91 -8.08 5.49
N THR A 39 17.62 -9.18 5.22
CA THR A 39 18.20 -9.45 3.90
C THR A 39 17.18 -9.99 2.89
N LYS A 40 15.98 -10.39 3.35
CA LYS A 40 14.94 -11.02 2.53
C LYS A 40 13.62 -10.28 2.61
N PRO A 41 13.54 -9.06 2.02
CA PRO A 41 12.26 -8.36 1.89
C PRO A 41 11.29 -9.17 1.01
N VAL A 42 10.00 -9.08 1.33
CA VAL A 42 8.92 -9.55 0.44
C VAL A 42 8.95 -8.69 -0.84
N ASP A 43 9.05 -7.38 -0.66
CA ASP A 43 9.29 -6.45 -1.75
C ASP A 43 10.23 -5.32 -1.33
N LYS A 44 11.07 -4.89 -2.28
CA LYS A 44 11.95 -3.73 -2.14
C LYS A 44 11.84 -2.91 -3.43
N ARG A 45 11.47 -1.64 -3.31
CA ARG A 45 11.38 -0.71 -4.44
C ARG A 45 12.28 0.49 -4.23
N VAL A 46 12.89 0.98 -5.31
CA VAL A 46 13.71 2.19 -5.34
C VAL A 46 13.10 3.16 -6.35
N TYR A 47 12.72 4.34 -5.90
CA TYR A 47 12.07 5.35 -6.73
C TYR A 47 13.07 6.38 -7.23
N LYS A 48 13.05 6.68 -8.53
CA LYS A 48 13.85 7.74 -9.15
C LYS A 48 12.99 9.00 -9.32
N GLY A 49 13.58 10.18 -9.12
CA GLY A 49 12.91 11.46 -9.36
C GLY A 49 11.93 11.91 -8.26
N THR A 50 11.35 10.99 -7.50
CA THR A 50 10.49 11.29 -6.34
C THR A 50 10.79 10.35 -5.17
N TYR A 51 10.11 10.53 -4.04
CA TYR A 51 10.23 9.68 -2.86
C TYR A 51 8.86 9.45 -2.20
N PRO A 52 8.62 8.25 -1.63
CA PRO A 52 7.39 7.95 -0.89
C PRO A 52 7.24 8.86 0.33
N THR A 53 6.01 9.29 0.63
CA THR A 53 5.70 10.15 1.77
C THR A 53 4.73 9.52 2.76
N CYS A 54 3.84 8.64 2.29
CA CYS A 54 2.90 7.89 3.10
C CYS A 54 2.39 6.68 2.29
N HIS A 55 1.76 5.73 2.97
CA HIS A 55 1.30 4.49 2.37
C HIS A 55 0.19 3.86 3.22
N ASP A 56 -0.66 3.06 2.59
CA ASP A 56 -1.79 2.41 3.25
C ASP A 56 -2.14 1.07 2.60
N PHE A 57 -2.24 0.02 3.41
CA PHE A 57 -2.70 -1.29 2.95
C PHE A 57 -4.22 -1.33 2.90
N ASN A 58 -4.77 -1.95 1.86
CA ASN A 58 -6.20 -2.23 1.78
C ASN A 58 -6.54 -3.40 2.69
N SER A 59 -7.10 -3.13 3.87
CA SER A 59 -7.51 -4.17 4.81
C SER A 59 -8.80 -4.88 4.41
N SER A 60 -9.60 -4.27 3.52
CA SER A 60 -10.91 -4.80 3.09
C SER A 60 -10.77 -5.92 2.04
N ASN A 61 -9.65 -5.96 1.33
CA ASN A 61 -9.40 -6.92 0.25
C ASN A 61 -8.05 -7.65 0.45
N ILE A 62 -7.93 -8.37 1.57
CA ILE A 62 -6.77 -9.21 1.86
C ILE A 62 -7.08 -10.66 1.46
N SER A 63 -6.20 -11.24 0.64
CA SER A 63 -6.14 -12.69 0.41
C SER A 63 -4.77 -13.23 0.83
N SER A 64 -4.61 -14.55 0.86
CA SER A 64 -3.30 -15.17 1.14
C SER A 64 -2.22 -14.76 0.13
N ASP A 65 -2.64 -14.43 -1.10
CA ASP A 65 -1.75 -14.31 -2.25
C ASP A 65 -1.71 -12.90 -2.83
N CYS A 66 -2.58 -11.98 -2.39
CA CYS A 66 -2.67 -10.61 -2.91
C CYS A 66 -3.04 -9.65 -1.77
N VAL A 67 -2.34 -8.53 -1.73
CA VAL A 67 -2.68 -7.38 -0.88
C VAL A 67 -2.39 -6.10 -1.64
N TYR A 68 -3.31 -5.14 -1.60
CA TYR A 68 -3.10 -3.84 -2.23
C TYR A 68 -2.48 -2.84 -1.27
N LEU A 69 -1.45 -2.15 -1.76
CA LEU A 69 -0.73 -1.10 -1.05
C LEU A 69 -0.75 0.17 -1.90
N LEU A 70 -1.30 1.24 -1.35
CA LEU A 70 -1.18 2.58 -1.91
C LEU A 70 0.10 3.24 -1.40
N VAL A 71 0.79 3.98 -2.26
CA VAL A 71 2.00 4.74 -1.95
C VAL A 71 1.85 6.15 -2.51
N GLY A 72 1.95 7.17 -1.67
CA GLY A 72 1.88 8.57 -2.04
C GLY A 72 3.28 9.16 -2.18
N PHE A 73 3.45 10.11 -3.10
CA PHE A 73 4.75 10.64 -3.46
C PHE A 73 4.89 12.14 -3.24
N SER A 74 6.16 12.58 -3.15
CA SER A 74 6.51 13.97 -2.93
C SER A 74 6.20 14.91 -4.09
N ALA A 75 5.96 14.38 -5.30
CA ALA A 75 5.57 15.15 -6.48
C ALA A 75 4.08 15.09 -6.82
N GLY A 76 3.26 14.48 -5.94
CA GLY A 76 1.80 14.44 -6.05
C GLY A 76 1.23 13.15 -6.64
N GLN A 77 2.07 12.24 -7.15
CA GLN A 77 1.62 10.95 -7.66
C GLN A 77 1.14 10.02 -6.53
N ILE A 78 0.31 9.06 -6.91
CA ILE A 78 -0.04 7.90 -6.09
C ILE A 78 0.23 6.64 -6.93
N GLN A 79 0.79 5.61 -6.31
CA GLN A 79 0.97 4.30 -6.92
C GLN A 79 0.19 3.25 -6.13
N LEU A 80 -0.58 2.42 -6.83
CA LEU A 80 -1.16 1.19 -6.32
C LEU A 80 -0.28 0.01 -6.72
N ILE A 81 0.15 -0.78 -5.74
CA ILE A 81 0.99 -1.96 -5.96
C ILE A 81 0.45 -3.18 -5.24
N ASP A 82 0.77 -4.37 -5.76
CA ASP A 82 0.73 -5.61 -5.01
C ASP A 82 2.17 -6.05 -4.69
N PRO A 83 2.63 -5.97 -3.43
CA PRO A 83 3.99 -6.36 -3.07
C PRO A 83 4.20 -7.89 -3.05
N ILE A 84 3.12 -8.70 -3.07
CA ILE A 84 3.20 -10.17 -3.05
C ILE A 84 3.33 -10.69 -4.49
N LYS A 85 2.33 -10.47 -5.35
CA LYS A 85 2.37 -10.95 -6.75
C LYS A 85 3.24 -10.09 -7.65
N LYS A 86 3.37 -8.80 -7.33
CA LYS A 86 4.13 -7.82 -8.13
C LYS A 86 3.60 -7.61 -9.55
N GLU A 87 2.36 -8.01 -9.82
CA GLU A 87 1.69 -7.87 -11.11
C GLU A 87 1.00 -6.50 -11.26
N ILE A 88 0.63 -5.86 -10.14
CA ILE A 88 -0.05 -4.56 -10.13
C ILE A 88 0.96 -3.44 -9.85
N SER A 89 0.94 -2.43 -10.72
CA SER A 89 1.67 -1.16 -10.56
C SER A 89 0.93 -0.05 -11.32
N LYS A 90 -0.19 0.42 -10.77
CA LYS A 90 -1.01 1.47 -11.37
C LYS A 90 -0.64 2.85 -10.81
N LEU A 91 -0.49 3.85 -11.67
CA LEU A 91 -0.24 5.23 -11.28
C LEU A 91 -1.51 6.07 -11.39
N TYR A 92 -1.65 7.02 -10.46
CA TYR A 92 -2.71 8.03 -10.41
C TYR A 92 -2.04 9.40 -10.34
N ASN A 93 -2.59 10.38 -11.06
CA ASN A 93 -2.01 11.73 -11.16
C ASN A 93 -0.56 11.69 -11.69
N GLU A 94 -0.30 10.82 -12.68
CA GLU A 94 1.05 10.58 -13.21
C GLU A 94 1.61 11.85 -13.86
N GLU A 95 0.78 12.49 -14.68
CA GLU A 95 1.07 13.74 -15.38
C GLU A 95 0.96 14.98 -14.48
N ARG A 96 0.62 14.79 -13.19
CA ARG A 96 0.52 15.86 -12.18
C ARG A 96 -0.48 16.95 -12.56
N LEU A 97 -1.54 16.58 -13.27
CA LEU A 97 -2.59 17.50 -13.74
C LEU A 97 -3.62 17.83 -12.65
N ILE A 98 -3.80 16.94 -11.67
CA ILE A 98 -4.77 17.11 -10.59
C ILE A 98 -4.18 18.00 -9.49
N ASP A 99 -3.02 17.62 -8.97
CA ASP A 99 -2.27 18.40 -7.99
C ASP A 99 -0.76 18.14 -8.15
N LYS A 100 0.03 19.21 -8.12
CA LYS A 100 1.49 19.15 -8.32
C LYS A 100 2.26 19.04 -7.00
N THR A 101 1.58 19.24 -5.88
CA THR A 101 2.15 19.31 -4.54
C THR A 101 2.20 17.94 -3.88
N LYS A 102 3.11 17.80 -2.91
CA LYS A 102 3.37 16.57 -2.16
C LYS A 102 2.08 15.97 -1.59
N VAL A 103 1.94 14.65 -1.70
CA VAL A 103 0.95 13.90 -0.93
C VAL A 103 1.33 13.91 0.56
N THR A 104 0.41 14.31 1.41
CA THR A 104 0.61 14.42 2.87
C THR A 104 0.00 13.26 3.65
N CYS A 105 -1.10 12.70 3.16
CA CYS A 105 -1.75 11.52 3.70
C CYS A 105 -2.53 10.83 2.59
N LEU A 106 -2.68 9.52 2.68
CA LEU A 106 -3.62 8.76 1.87
C LEU A 106 -4.19 7.62 2.70
N LYS A 107 -5.45 7.29 2.46
CA LYS A 107 -6.14 6.19 3.14
C LYS A 107 -7.17 5.53 2.24
N TRP A 108 -7.24 4.20 2.29
CA TRP A 108 -8.42 3.49 1.82
C TRP A 108 -9.63 3.94 2.63
N LEU A 109 -10.78 4.09 1.96
CA LEU A 109 -12.01 4.42 2.67
C LEU A 109 -12.48 3.20 3.49
N PRO A 110 -12.90 3.39 4.75
CA PRO A 110 -13.50 2.31 5.54
C PRO A 110 -14.67 1.67 4.81
N ASN A 111 -14.77 0.34 4.87
CA ASN A 111 -15.84 -0.45 4.24
C ASN A 111 -15.90 -0.34 2.70
N SER A 112 -14.84 0.15 2.07
CA SER A 112 -14.71 0.17 0.60
C SER A 112 -13.47 -0.60 0.20
N ALA A 113 -13.59 -1.43 -0.85
CA ALA A 113 -12.45 -2.10 -1.46
C ALA A 113 -11.80 -1.23 -2.56
N ASN A 114 -12.52 -0.24 -3.09
CA ASN A 114 -12.19 0.38 -4.38
C ASN A 114 -12.03 1.90 -4.29
N PHE A 115 -12.24 2.52 -3.13
CA PHE A 115 -12.11 3.98 -2.99
C PHE A 115 -11.05 4.32 -1.96
N PHE A 116 -10.29 5.37 -2.26
CA PHE A 116 -9.30 5.93 -1.35
C PHE A 116 -9.30 7.46 -1.43
N ILE A 117 -8.90 8.09 -0.34
CA ILE A 117 -8.77 9.54 -0.22
C ILE A 117 -7.30 9.92 -0.10
N VAL A 118 -6.93 11.04 -0.71
CA VAL A 118 -5.56 11.58 -0.72
C VAL A 118 -5.61 13.05 -0.34
N SER A 119 -4.76 13.48 0.58
CA SER A 119 -4.55 14.90 0.91
C SER A 119 -3.20 15.38 0.39
N HIS A 120 -3.16 16.65 -0.03
CA HIS A 120 -1.97 17.28 -0.60
C HIS A 120 -1.52 18.50 0.20
N SER A 121 -0.26 18.91 0.02
CA SER A 121 0.29 20.13 0.64
C SER A 121 -0.37 21.42 0.15
N SER A 122 -1.09 21.38 -0.97
CA SER A 122 -1.96 22.46 -1.45
C SER A 122 -3.12 22.79 -0.49
N GLY A 123 -3.42 21.91 0.47
CA GLY A 123 -4.59 22.00 1.34
C GLY A 123 -5.82 21.26 0.79
N GLN A 124 -5.71 20.66 -0.39
CA GLN A 124 -6.82 19.95 -1.03
C GLN A 124 -6.83 18.46 -0.73
N MET A 125 -8.01 17.86 -0.86
CA MET A 125 -8.23 16.42 -0.78
C MET A 125 -9.01 15.92 -1.99
N TYR A 126 -8.66 14.73 -2.47
CA TYR A 126 -9.27 14.09 -3.63
C TYR A 126 -9.65 12.66 -3.30
N VAL A 127 -10.82 12.22 -3.78
CA VAL A 127 -11.25 10.83 -3.71
C VAL A 127 -11.01 10.18 -5.06
N TYR A 128 -10.30 9.05 -5.05
CA TYR A 128 -10.02 8.24 -6.21
C TYR A 128 -10.79 6.92 -6.14
N LYS A 129 -11.10 6.37 -7.31
CA LYS A 129 -11.62 5.01 -7.47
C LYS A 129 -10.56 4.14 -8.14
N GLU A 130 -10.31 2.97 -7.58
CA GLU A 130 -9.23 2.07 -7.93
C GLU A 130 -9.25 1.65 -9.41
N ASP A 131 -10.42 1.35 -9.98
CA ASP A 131 -10.59 0.87 -11.36
C ASP A 131 -10.56 2.00 -12.41
N LEU A 132 -10.74 3.25 -12.03
CA LEU A 132 -10.78 4.38 -12.97
C LEU A 132 -9.39 4.91 -13.30
N PRO A 133 -9.13 5.34 -14.54
CA PRO A 133 -7.95 6.14 -14.86
C PRO A 133 -8.11 7.54 -14.29
N CYS A 134 -7.00 8.22 -14.06
CA CYS A 134 -7.02 9.63 -13.68
C CYS A 134 -5.70 10.32 -14.05
N GLY A 135 -5.82 11.36 -14.88
CA GLY A 135 -4.80 12.37 -15.15
C GLY A 135 -3.43 11.84 -15.50
#